data_AF-A0A964L524-F1
#
_entry.id   AF-A0A964L524-F1
#
_cell.length_a   1.000
_cell.length_b   1.000
_cell.length_c   1.000
_cell.angle_alpha   90.00
_cell.angle_beta   90.00
_cell.angle_gamma   90.00
#
_symmetry.space_group_name_H-M   'P 1'
#
loop_
_entity.id
_entity.type
_entity.pdbx_description
1 polymer ?
#
loop_
_entity_poly.entity_id
_entity_poly.type
_entity_poly.pdbx_seq_one_letter_code
_entity_poly.pdbx_strand_id
1 'polypeptide(L)'
;MIGLFNVIFTLLVLLIAYWWANQGLFSSMMHCFCVVIAGAISLAFWEPIVLEYCITGSTFDNYAWGMVLGGLFFVCLLVLRLVADAFVPFDIPLPSHINTIGGGIFGFIAGVIALGMASIACGFTQGPTELMGFMGWARGSDSRGAPMQFHKQWIPAAELTEDFYRYLSLGAFAPSGKSTFATHSPQLAETALSLHRDTFRNGDGRTAISPQDVSVGELMFDSNFQAEDDSTSGAYAIAVTVSTGAFDNGEQFMLSCAQTKLANTERTPKVAYPTRFNQPSGSGDRETFSFDDIGNYATSVPGEQSVKLILVFPATVFEGKSPPSLFFLKGLRYTLPAATETSFAELLSNGEETIVEQDDTGPEGGFLPDVSIFLSVRNSIRPVEINVNLADTMKVATNDAGNFLSGGKGVYKKGSQIQISRSQRVSGFSHP
;
A
#
# COMPACT_ATOMS: atom_id res chain seq x y z
N MET A 1 8.78 23.46 -15.91
CA MET A 1 9.75 22.77 -16.79
C MET A 1 9.10 21.45 -17.20
N ILE A 2 8.78 21.25 -18.48
CA ILE A 2 8.34 19.93 -18.98
C ILE A 2 9.62 19.09 -19.07
N GLY A 3 10.05 18.59 -17.92
CA GLY A 3 11.40 18.12 -17.68
C GLY A 3 11.53 16.66 -18.06
N LEU A 4 12.55 16.34 -18.86
CA LEU A 4 13.26 15.07 -19.02
C LEU A 4 12.49 13.74 -18.88
N PHE A 5 11.81 13.50 -17.77
CA PHE A 5 10.92 12.36 -17.52
C PHE A 5 9.97 12.09 -18.70
N ASN A 6 9.20 13.08 -19.17
CA ASN A 6 8.25 12.87 -20.27
C ASN A 6 8.94 12.46 -21.57
N VAL A 7 10.13 13.01 -21.85
CA VAL A 7 10.91 12.69 -23.05
C VAL A 7 11.45 11.26 -22.97
N ILE A 8 12.10 10.91 -21.86
CA ILE A 8 12.65 9.57 -21.64
C ILE A 8 11.54 8.53 -21.69
N PHE A 9 10.43 8.79 -20.99
CA PHE A 9 9.30 7.87 -20.92
C PHE A 9 8.68 7.63 -22.30
N THR A 10 8.46 8.69 -23.08
CA THR A 10 7.94 8.58 -24.45
C THR A 10 8.91 7.82 -25.37
N LEU A 11 10.22 8.09 -25.26
CA LEU A 11 11.24 7.39 -26.05
C LEU A 11 11.30 5.90 -25.70
N LEU A 12 11.13 5.51 -24.43
CA LEU A 12 11.10 4.12 -24.01
C LEU A 12 9.88 3.38 -24.61
N VAL A 13 8.69 4.00 -24.60
CA VAL A 13 7.50 3.41 -25.24
C VAL A 13 7.77 3.17 -26.74
N LEU A 14 8.32 4.18 -27.44
CA LEU A 14 8.62 4.07 -28.86
C LEU A 14 9.73 3.07 -29.16
N LEU A 15 10.74 2.94 -28.28
CA LEU A 15 11.81 1.95 -28.43
C LEU A 15 11.26 0.52 -28.31
N ILE A 16 10.37 0.27 -27.35
CA ILE A 16 9.68 -1.02 -27.21
C ILE A 16 8.86 -1.30 -28.46
N ALA A 17 8.07 -0.33 -28.93
CA ALA A 17 7.28 -0.47 -30.15
C ALA A 17 8.15 -0.78 -31.38
N TYR A 18 9.28 -0.08 -31.53
CA TYR A 18 10.24 -0.30 -32.62
C TYR A 18 10.89 -1.69 -32.55
N TRP A 19 11.30 -2.13 -31.35
CA TRP A 19 11.88 -3.45 -31.16
C TRP A 19 10.92 -4.56 -31.60
N TRP A 20 9.66 -4.47 -31.20
CA TRP A 20 8.63 -5.44 -31.56
C TRP A 20 8.17 -5.34 -33.01
N ALA A 21 8.25 -4.17 -33.64
CA ALA A 21 8.04 -4.01 -35.08
C ALA A 21 9.02 -4.86 -35.92
N ASN A 22 10.25 -5.05 -35.42
CA ASN A 22 11.26 -5.87 -36.11
C ASN A 22 11.11 -7.38 -35.88
N GLN A 23 10.46 -7.81 -34.78
CA GLN A 23 10.25 -9.23 -34.48
C GLN A 23 9.03 -9.83 -35.18
N GLY A 24 8.10 -8.99 -35.67
CA GLY A 24 6.90 -9.42 -36.38
C GLY A 24 5.64 -9.43 -35.54
N LEU A 25 4.50 -9.45 -36.24
CA LEU A 25 3.15 -9.31 -35.69
C LEU A 25 2.78 -10.43 -34.73
N PHE A 26 3.07 -11.68 -35.08
CA PHE A 26 2.63 -12.81 -34.27
C PHE A 26 3.36 -12.84 -32.92
N SER A 27 4.69 -12.70 -32.93
CA SER A 27 5.50 -12.61 -31.71
C SER A 27 5.14 -11.40 -30.82
N SER A 28 4.87 -10.23 -31.42
CA SER A 28 4.47 -9.02 -30.66
C SER A 28 3.06 -9.14 -30.06
N MET A 29 2.11 -9.75 -30.77
CA MET A 29 0.77 -10.01 -30.28
C MET A 29 0.81 -10.97 -29.08
N MET A 30 1.59 -12.05 -29.17
CA MET A 30 1.80 -12.97 -28.05
C MET A 30 2.44 -12.29 -26.85
N HIS A 31 3.43 -11.42 -27.08
CA HIS A 31 4.01 -10.61 -26.01
C HIS A 31 2.98 -9.68 -25.36
N CYS A 32 2.15 -9.02 -26.17
CA CYS A 32 1.08 -8.15 -25.67
C CYS A 32 0.11 -8.91 -24.75
N PHE A 33 -0.30 -10.13 -25.11
CA PHE A 33 -1.14 -10.95 -24.23
C PHE A 33 -0.41 -11.35 -22.95
N CYS A 34 0.87 -11.69 -23.02
CA CYS A 34 1.66 -11.97 -21.82
C CYS A 34 1.72 -10.76 -20.88
N VAL A 35 1.92 -9.55 -21.40
CA VAL A 35 1.93 -8.30 -20.62
C VAL A 35 0.58 -8.04 -19.95
N VAL A 36 -0.53 -8.22 -20.67
CA VAL A 36 -1.89 -8.04 -20.13
C VAL A 36 -2.18 -9.04 -19.01
N ILE A 37 -1.85 -10.32 -19.20
CA ILE A 37 -2.09 -11.36 -18.20
C ILE A 37 -1.16 -11.16 -16.99
N ALA A 38 0.12 -10.84 -17.21
CA ALA A 38 1.08 -10.57 -16.15
C ALA A 38 0.66 -9.38 -15.27
N GLY A 39 0.15 -8.29 -15.86
CA GLY A 39 -0.32 -7.15 -15.09
C GLY A 39 -1.60 -7.47 -14.31
N ALA A 40 -2.53 -8.24 -14.88
CA ALA A 40 -3.72 -8.68 -14.15
C ALA A 40 -3.38 -9.55 -12.93
N ILE A 41 -2.43 -10.49 -13.08
CA ILE A 41 -1.94 -11.31 -11.98
C ILE A 41 -1.23 -10.44 -10.94
N SER A 42 -0.37 -9.51 -11.37
CA SER A 42 0.34 -8.63 -10.45
C SER A 42 -0.62 -7.77 -9.61
N LEU A 43 -1.62 -7.14 -10.24
CA LEU A 43 -2.64 -6.35 -9.53
C LEU A 43 -3.49 -7.18 -8.57
N ALA A 44 -3.75 -8.46 -8.89
CA ALA A 44 -4.52 -9.35 -8.03
C ALA A 44 -3.75 -9.78 -6.78
N PHE A 45 -2.44 -10.00 -6.90
CA PHE A 45 -1.61 -10.54 -5.81
C PHE A 45 -0.73 -9.52 -5.09
N TRP A 46 -0.61 -8.28 -5.58
CA TRP A 46 0.25 -7.31 -4.90
C TRP A 46 -0.23 -7.03 -3.47
N GLU A 47 -1.51 -6.67 -3.28
CA GLU A 47 -1.99 -6.17 -1.99
C GLU A 47 -1.82 -7.26 -0.92
N PRO A 48 -2.26 -8.51 -1.16
CA PRO A 48 -2.11 -9.59 -0.20
C PRO A 48 -0.66 -9.86 0.18
N ILE A 49 0.23 -9.92 -0.81
CA ILE A 49 1.64 -10.25 -0.57
C ILE A 49 2.32 -9.16 0.26
N VAL A 50 2.03 -7.89 -0.04
CA VAL A 50 2.61 -6.77 0.72
C VAL A 50 2.15 -6.81 2.17
N LEU A 51 0.84 -6.98 2.40
CA LEU A 51 0.22 -6.89 3.71
C LEU A 51 0.61 -8.06 4.63
N GLU A 52 0.68 -9.28 4.11
CA GLU A 52 0.97 -10.47 4.93
C GLU A 52 2.46 -10.74 5.11
N TYR A 53 3.28 -10.47 4.09
CA TYR A 53 4.68 -10.92 4.08
C TYR A 53 5.72 -9.81 4.14
N CYS A 54 5.38 -8.59 3.70
CA CYS A 54 6.38 -7.53 3.57
C CYS A 54 6.28 -6.47 4.67
N ILE A 55 5.08 -6.08 5.09
CA ILE A 55 4.91 -5.07 6.14
C ILE A 55 5.04 -5.74 7.50
N THR A 56 6.24 -5.64 8.08
CA THR A 56 6.57 -6.24 9.39
C THR A 56 6.99 -5.20 10.43
N GLY A 57 6.83 -3.91 10.13
CA GLY A 57 7.26 -2.81 10.99
C GLY A 57 8.73 -2.40 10.75
N SER A 58 9.33 -2.77 9.62
CA SER A 58 10.72 -2.47 9.29
C SER A 58 10.86 -1.25 8.37
N THR A 59 12.07 -0.71 8.24
CA THR A 59 12.36 0.41 7.32
C THR A 59 12.16 0.05 5.84
N PHE A 60 12.16 -1.25 5.52
CA PHE A 60 11.86 -1.74 4.17
C PHE A 60 10.37 -1.70 3.80
N ASP A 61 9.47 -1.50 4.78
CA ASP A 61 8.01 -1.50 4.55
C ASP A 61 7.60 -0.42 3.54
N ASN A 62 8.29 0.73 3.54
CA ASN A 62 7.97 1.86 2.66
C ASN A 62 8.30 1.61 1.18
N TYR A 63 9.16 0.63 0.89
CA TYR A 63 9.52 0.24 -0.46
C TYR A 63 8.72 -0.99 -0.93
N ALA A 64 8.10 -1.72 0.01
CA ALA A 64 7.45 -3.00 -0.25
C ALA A 64 6.34 -2.90 -1.29
N TRP A 65 5.48 -1.88 -1.21
CA TRP A 65 4.36 -1.68 -2.13
C TRP A 65 4.81 -1.61 -3.60
N GLY A 66 5.79 -0.75 -3.90
CA GLY A 66 6.33 -0.60 -5.24
C GLY A 66 7.15 -1.81 -5.72
N MET A 67 8.03 -2.33 -4.86
CA MET A 67 8.92 -3.44 -5.22
C MET A 67 8.17 -4.75 -5.47
N VAL A 68 7.14 -5.06 -4.66
CA VAL A 68 6.34 -6.28 -4.83
C VAL A 68 5.51 -6.18 -6.11
N LEU A 69 4.87 -5.06 -6.38
CA LEU A 69 4.10 -4.84 -7.61
C LEU A 69 4.98 -4.97 -8.87
N GLY A 70 6.11 -4.26 -8.90
CA GLY A 70 7.05 -4.31 -10.01
C GLY A 70 7.69 -5.69 -10.17
N GLY A 71 8.07 -6.32 -9.05
CA GLY A 71 8.67 -7.65 -9.01
C GLY A 71 7.73 -8.74 -9.50
N LEU A 72 6.47 -8.77 -9.01
CA LEU A 72 5.44 -9.70 -9.47
C LEU A 72 5.18 -9.55 -10.96
N PHE A 73 5.04 -8.31 -11.44
CA PHE A 73 4.83 -8.05 -12.86
C PHE A 73 6.00 -8.59 -13.70
N PHE A 74 7.24 -8.27 -13.33
CA PHE A 74 8.42 -8.70 -14.06
C PHE A 74 8.59 -10.22 -14.07
N VAL A 75 8.44 -10.87 -12.91
CA VAL A 75 8.56 -12.33 -12.80
C VAL A 75 7.46 -13.04 -13.57
N CYS A 76 6.21 -12.59 -13.43
CA CYS A 76 5.08 -13.17 -14.18
C CYS A 76 5.26 -12.98 -15.68
N LEU A 77 5.71 -11.80 -16.13
CA LEU A 77 5.97 -11.52 -17.53
C LEU A 77 7.07 -12.43 -18.09
N LEU A 78 8.16 -12.61 -17.34
CA LEU A 78 9.27 -13.49 -17.75
C LEU A 78 8.80 -14.94 -17.86
N VAL A 79 8.10 -15.45 -16.85
CA VAL A 79 7.59 -16.83 -16.85
C VAL A 79 6.60 -17.03 -18.00
N LEU A 80 5.62 -16.15 -18.15
CA LEU A 80 4.63 -16.24 -19.24
C LEU A 80 5.31 -16.14 -20.61
N ARG A 81 6.36 -15.33 -20.74
CA ARG A 81 7.10 -15.22 -22.00
C ARG A 81 7.87 -16.51 -22.31
N LEU A 82 8.60 -17.07 -21.35
CA LEU A 82 9.30 -18.35 -21.54
C LEU A 82 8.33 -19.48 -21.88
N VAL A 83 7.16 -19.50 -21.24
CA VAL A 83 6.09 -20.46 -21.52
C VAL A 83 5.54 -20.27 -22.94
N ALA A 84 5.27 -19.02 -23.34
CA ALA A 84 4.78 -18.72 -24.69
C ALA A 84 5.79 -19.12 -25.78
N ASP A 85 7.07 -18.82 -25.58
CA ASP A 85 8.14 -19.18 -26.51
C ASP A 85 8.35 -20.70 -26.59
N ALA A 86 8.12 -21.43 -25.49
CA ALA A 86 8.19 -22.89 -25.46
C ALA A 86 7.00 -23.55 -26.19
N PHE A 87 5.79 -22.99 -26.04
CA PHE A 87 4.58 -23.54 -26.69
C PHE A 87 4.43 -23.12 -28.15
N VAL A 88 4.97 -21.97 -28.54
CA VAL A 88 4.85 -21.46 -29.91
C VAL A 88 6.22 -21.12 -30.50
N PRO A 89 6.99 -22.14 -30.93
CA PRO A 89 8.36 -21.95 -31.42
C PRO A 89 8.44 -21.39 -32.85
N PHE A 90 7.32 -21.26 -33.56
CA PHE A 90 7.31 -20.85 -34.97
C PHE A 90 6.45 -19.62 -35.22
N ASP A 91 7.01 -18.65 -35.95
CA ASP A 91 6.30 -17.50 -36.46
C ASP A 91 5.53 -17.81 -37.75
N ILE A 92 4.38 -17.18 -37.90
CA ILE A 92 3.59 -17.25 -39.13
C ILE A 92 4.22 -16.30 -40.17
N PRO A 93 4.65 -16.79 -41.34
CA PRO A 93 5.23 -15.93 -42.37
C PRO A 93 4.13 -15.04 -42.99
N LEU A 94 4.14 -13.76 -42.62
CA LEU A 94 3.25 -12.73 -43.16
C LEU A 94 3.99 -11.80 -44.12
N PRO A 95 3.28 -11.10 -45.02
CA PRO A 95 3.88 -10.06 -45.85
C PRO A 95 4.61 -9.02 -45.00
N SER A 96 5.83 -8.65 -45.41
CA SER A 96 6.75 -7.80 -44.63
C SER A 96 6.08 -6.55 -44.03
N HIS A 97 5.30 -5.81 -44.83
CA HIS A 97 4.63 -4.59 -44.37
C HIS A 97 3.59 -4.86 -43.26
N ILE A 98 2.81 -5.93 -43.38
CA ILE A 98 1.80 -6.30 -42.38
C ILE A 98 2.49 -6.76 -41.09
N ASN A 99 3.58 -7.51 -41.24
CA ASN A 99 4.35 -8.02 -40.11
C ASN A 99 4.97 -6.89 -39.29
N THR A 100 5.56 -5.88 -39.95
CA THR A 100 6.18 -4.74 -39.27
C THR A 100 5.16 -3.78 -38.65
N ILE A 101 4.10 -3.43 -39.38
CA ILE A 101 3.06 -2.51 -38.88
C ILE A 101 2.31 -3.14 -37.72
N GLY A 102 1.87 -4.39 -37.90
CA GLY A 102 1.20 -5.16 -36.84
C GLY A 102 2.11 -5.36 -35.63
N GLY A 103 3.37 -5.70 -35.89
CA GLY A 103 4.46 -5.74 -34.90
C GLY A 103 4.50 -4.50 -34.02
N GLY A 104 4.55 -3.33 -34.67
CA GLY A 104 4.64 -2.03 -34.01
C GLY A 104 3.39 -1.64 -33.22
N ILE A 105 2.18 -1.93 -33.71
CA ILE A 105 0.93 -1.61 -32.99
C ILE A 105 0.83 -2.40 -31.68
N PHE A 106 0.97 -3.72 -31.74
CA PHE A 106 0.92 -4.56 -30.52
C PHE A 106 2.12 -4.28 -29.61
N GLY A 107 3.29 -3.99 -30.18
CA GLY A 107 4.46 -3.54 -29.42
C GLY A 107 4.23 -2.23 -28.68
N PHE A 108 3.53 -1.27 -29.31
CA PHE A 108 3.17 0.00 -28.68
C PHE A 108 2.18 -0.20 -27.53
N ILE A 109 1.12 -0.99 -27.73
CA ILE A 109 0.14 -1.30 -26.68
C ILE A 109 0.84 -1.99 -25.50
N ALA A 110 1.65 -3.02 -25.78
CA ALA A 110 2.43 -3.71 -24.76
C ALA A 110 3.40 -2.77 -24.03
N GLY A 111 4.07 -1.88 -24.76
CA GLY A 111 4.97 -0.87 -24.21
C GLY A 111 4.28 0.13 -23.30
N VAL A 112 3.10 0.62 -23.68
CA VAL A 112 2.28 1.53 -22.85
C VAL A 112 1.86 0.83 -21.56
N ILE A 113 1.36 -0.41 -21.62
CA ILE A 113 0.94 -1.14 -20.43
C ILE A 113 2.13 -1.48 -19.53
N ALA A 114 3.24 -1.97 -20.10
CA ALA A 114 4.42 -2.35 -19.33
C ALA A 114 5.06 -1.14 -18.63
N LEU A 115 5.20 -0.01 -19.33
CA LEU A 115 5.74 1.21 -18.73
C LEU A 115 4.74 1.88 -17.79
N GLY A 116 3.44 1.75 -18.04
CA GLY A 116 2.39 2.18 -17.10
C GLY A 116 2.48 1.41 -15.78
N MET A 117 2.58 0.08 -15.84
CA MET A 117 2.79 -0.76 -14.65
C MET A 117 4.10 -0.40 -13.92
N ALA A 118 5.19 -0.20 -14.66
CA ALA A 118 6.46 0.22 -14.07
C ALA A 118 6.36 1.60 -13.42
N SER A 119 5.65 2.56 -14.05
CA SER A 119 5.39 3.88 -13.49
C SER A 119 4.58 3.79 -12.19
N ILE A 120 3.56 2.93 -12.15
CA ILE A 120 2.75 2.72 -10.96
C ILE A 120 3.61 2.11 -9.85
N ALA A 121 4.41 1.08 -10.14
CA ALA A 121 5.34 0.46 -9.19
C ALA A 121 6.38 1.44 -8.63
N CYS A 122 7.02 2.23 -9.49
CA CYS A 122 7.94 3.29 -9.05
C CYS A 122 7.22 4.34 -8.19
N GLY A 123 5.96 4.64 -8.51
CA GLY A 123 5.12 5.58 -7.78
C GLY A 123 4.81 5.18 -6.33
N PHE A 124 4.67 3.88 -6.07
CA PHE A 124 4.47 3.29 -4.75
C PHE A 124 5.76 3.05 -3.95
N THR A 125 6.90 3.39 -4.52
CA THR A 125 8.18 3.32 -3.80
C THR A 125 8.42 4.64 -3.05
N GLN A 126 8.90 4.59 -1.81
CA GLN A 126 9.30 5.80 -1.10
C GLN A 126 10.37 6.58 -1.88
N GLY A 127 10.17 7.89 -1.97
CA GLY A 127 11.07 8.80 -2.64
C GLY A 127 10.50 10.21 -2.66
N PRO A 128 11.22 11.18 -3.24
CA PRO A 128 10.72 12.54 -3.36
C PRO A 128 9.42 12.59 -4.16
N THR A 129 8.56 13.58 -3.87
CA THR A 129 7.29 13.75 -4.60
C THR A 129 7.53 13.96 -6.10
N GLU A 130 8.64 14.62 -6.44
CA GLU A 130 9.09 14.81 -7.82
C GLU A 130 9.94 13.64 -8.29
N LEU A 131 9.53 13.00 -9.39
CA LEU A 131 10.34 12.02 -10.10
C LEU A 131 10.98 12.68 -11.32
N MET A 132 12.29 12.96 -11.26
CA MET A 132 13.03 13.60 -12.37
C MET A 132 12.40 14.91 -12.88
N GLY A 133 11.84 15.71 -11.95
CA GLY A 133 11.15 16.98 -12.24
C GLY A 133 9.71 16.83 -12.74
N PHE A 134 9.14 15.62 -12.67
CA PHE A 134 7.72 15.38 -12.91
C PHE A 134 6.97 15.17 -11.59
N MET A 135 5.93 15.96 -11.38
CA MET A 135 4.97 15.84 -10.28
C MET A 135 3.58 15.70 -10.90
N GLY A 136 2.93 14.56 -10.71
CA GLY A 136 1.63 14.27 -11.32
C GLY A 136 0.51 14.90 -10.52
N TRP A 137 0.20 14.28 -9.38
CA TRP A 137 -0.79 14.70 -8.40
C TRP A 137 -0.12 14.97 -7.06
N ALA A 138 -0.33 16.15 -6.50
CA ALA A 138 0.17 16.52 -5.18
C ALA A 138 -0.75 17.57 -4.55
N ARG A 139 -0.56 17.88 -3.28
CA ARG A 139 -1.23 19.01 -2.62
C ARG A 139 -0.69 20.33 -3.14
N GLY A 140 -1.58 21.28 -3.40
CA GLY A 140 -1.21 22.62 -3.81
C GLY A 140 -1.87 23.69 -2.96
N SER A 141 -1.18 24.81 -2.76
CA SER A 141 -1.71 25.99 -2.07
C SER A 141 -2.94 26.55 -2.78
N ASP A 142 -3.00 26.40 -4.11
CA ASP A 142 -4.09 26.91 -4.94
C ASP A 142 -5.41 26.13 -4.76
N SER A 143 -5.37 24.91 -4.20
CA SER A 143 -6.55 24.10 -3.86
C SER A 143 -6.73 23.93 -2.36
N ARG A 144 -6.28 24.92 -1.56
CA ARG A 144 -6.41 24.90 -0.10
C ARG A 144 -5.89 23.58 0.49
N GLY A 145 -4.69 23.16 0.09
CA GLY A 145 -4.08 21.93 0.57
C GLY A 145 -4.65 20.63 -0.01
N ALA A 146 -5.73 20.65 -0.80
CA ALA A 146 -6.27 19.45 -1.44
C ALA A 146 -5.41 18.96 -2.63
N PRO A 147 -5.43 17.65 -2.96
CA PRO A 147 -4.73 17.11 -4.11
C PRO A 147 -5.21 17.69 -5.45
N MET A 148 -4.27 18.16 -6.27
CA MET A 148 -4.52 18.65 -7.62
C MET A 148 -3.49 18.08 -8.62
N GLN A 149 -3.84 18.07 -9.91
CA GLN A 149 -2.93 17.67 -10.97
C GLN A 149 -2.00 18.83 -11.35
N PHE A 150 -0.70 18.68 -11.14
CA PHE A 150 0.32 19.67 -11.50
C PHE A 150 0.83 19.48 -12.92
N HIS A 151 1.22 18.26 -13.29
CA HIS A 151 1.75 17.96 -14.62
C HIS A 151 1.09 16.73 -15.23
N LYS A 152 0.83 16.81 -16.54
CA LYS A 152 0.31 15.70 -17.35
C LYS A 152 1.43 15.06 -18.17
N GLN A 153 1.46 13.73 -18.19
CA GLN A 153 2.35 12.97 -19.07
C GLN A 153 1.92 13.15 -20.54
N TRP A 154 2.87 13.17 -21.48
CA TRP A 154 2.54 13.23 -22.92
C TRP A 154 1.79 11.99 -23.39
N ILE A 155 2.24 10.83 -22.93
CA ILE A 155 1.53 9.57 -23.02
C ILE A 155 1.16 9.20 -21.58
N PRO A 156 -0.10 9.33 -21.16
CA PRO A 156 -0.53 9.03 -19.80
C PRO A 156 -0.61 7.52 -19.58
N ALA A 157 0.53 6.84 -19.65
CA ALA A 157 0.59 5.38 -19.66
C ALA A 157 0.08 4.78 -18.35
N ALA A 158 0.33 5.41 -17.20
CA ALA A 158 -0.19 4.96 -15.93
C ALA A 158 -1.73 5.05 -15.86
N GLU A 159 -2.31 6.18 -16.26
CA GLU A 159 -3.78 6.36 -16.32
C GLU A 159 -4.42 5.40 -17.33
N LEU A 160 -3.84 5.26 -18.52
CA LEU A 160 -4.30 4.31 -19.54
C LEU A 160 -4.24 2.86 -19.05
N THR A 161 -3.20 2.50 -18.29
CA THR A 161 -3.04 1.17 -17.73
C THR A 161 -4.06 0.90 -16.62
N GLU A 162 -4.27 1.87 -15.71
CA GLU A 162 -5.33 1.80 -14.71
C GLU A 162 -6.70 1.62 -15.38
N ASP A 163 -7.04 2.48 -16.35
CA ASP A 163 -8.32 2.45 -17.04
C ASP A 163 -8.55 1.12 -17.77
N PHE A 164 -7.51 0.59 -18.40
CA PHE A 164 -7.54 -0.69 -19.08
C PHE A 164 -7.82 -1.84 -18.11
N TYR A 165 -7.08 -1.94 -16.99
CA TYR A 165 -7.33 -2.98 -15.98
C TYR A 165 -8.63 -2.78 -15.22
N ARG A 166 -9.05 -1.53 -15.01
CA ARG A 166 -10.37 -1.19 -14.46
C ARG A 166 -11.47 -1.74 -15.35
N TYR A 167 -11.41 -1.50 -16.66
CA TYR A 167 -12.38 -2.03 -17.61
C TYR A 167 -12.36 -3.57 -17.67
N LEU A 168 -11.17 -4.18 -17.70
CA LEU A 168 -11.03 -5.64 -17.69
C LEU A 168 -11.60 -6.27 -16.41
N SER A 169 -11.38 -5.64 -15.26
CA SER A 169 -11.88 -6.12 -13.96
C SER A 169 -13.39 -6.07 -13.81
N LEU A 170 -14.08 -5.24 -14.61
CA LEU A 170 -15.54 -5.20 -14.67
C LEU A 170 -16.11 -6.19 -15.69
N GLY A 171 -15.27 -6.74 -16.56
CA GLY A 171 -15.66 -7.61 -17.67
C GLY A 171 -14.98 -8.97 -17.61
N ALA A 172 -14.05 -9.23 -18.53
CA ALA A 172 -13.47 -10.55 -18.74
C ALA A 172 -12.61 -11.07 -17.56
N PHE A 173 -12.05 -10.18 -16.76
CA PHE A 173 -11.28 -10.51 -15.55
C PHE A 173 -12.04 -10.15 -14.27
N ALA A 174 -13.37 -10.16 -14.32
CA ALA A 174 -14.16 -10.01 -13.11
C ALA A 174 -13.83 -11.13 -12.12
N PRO A 175 -13.35 -10.82 -10.90
CA PRO A 175 -13.15 -11.82 -9.88
C PRO A 175 -14.49 -12.45 -9.51
N SER A 176 -14.47 -13.70 -9.02
CA SER A 176 -15.69 -14.43 -8.66
C SER A 176 -16.47 -13.84 -7.47
N GLY A 177 -15.98 -12.77 -6.85
CA GLY A 177 -16.63 -12.04 -5.76
C GLY A 177 -17.35 -10.76 -6.23
N LYS A 178 -18.02 -10.06 -5.30
CA LYS A 178 -18.72 -8.79 -5.61
C LYS A 178 -17.77 -7.60 -5.78
N SER A 179 -16.51 -7.74 -5.36
CA SER A 179 -15.49 -6.72 -5.37
C SER A 179 -14.61 -6.80 -6.60
N THR A 180 -14.52 -5.72 -7.37
CA THR A 180 -13.63 -5.61 -8.56
C THR A 180 -12.45 -4.69 -8.27
N PHE A 181 -11.34 -4.82 -9.02
CA PHE A 181 -10.21 -3.90 -8.92
C PHE A 181 -10.66 -2.43 -9.06
N ALA A 182 -11.60 -2.18 -9.98
CA ALA A 182 -12.24 -0.87 -10.15
C ALA A 182 -12.82 -0.28 -8.86
N THR A 183 -13.41 -1.12 -8.02
CA THR A 183 -14.01 -0.70 -6.75
C THR A 183 -13.02 -0.69 -5.59
N HIS A 184 -11.98 -1.52 -5.65
CA HIS A 184 -11.05 -1.77 -4.54
C HIS A 184 -9.90 -0.78 -4.45
N SER A 185 -9.44 -0.26 -5.59
CA SER A 185 -8.29 0.65 -5.62
C SER A 185 -8.61 1.82 -6.57
N PRO A 186 -9.57 2.69 -6.20
CA PRO A 186 -9.96 3.83 -7.04
C PRO A 186 -8.82 4.84 -7.16
N GLN A 187 -8.61 5.34 -8.38
CA GLN A 187 -7.58 6.34 -8.71
C GLN A 187 -6.19 5.84 -8.35
N LEU A 188 -5.86 4.63 -8.79
CA LEU A 188 -4.58 3.99 -8.51
C LEU A 188 -3.43 4.76 -9.19
N ALA A 189 -3.61 5.19 -10.44
CA ALA A 189 -2.61 5.96 -11.16
C ALA A 189 -2.39 7.31 -10.48
N GLU A 190 -3.45 8.01 -10.03
CA GLU A 190 -3.29 9.27 -9.29
C GLU A 190 -2.54 9.04 -7.98
N THR A 191 -2.87 7.97 -7.26
CA THR A 191 -2.20 7.58 -6.02
C THR A 191 -0.70 7.31 -6.27
N ALA A 192 -0.36 6.59 -7.34
CA ALA A 192 1.03 6.26 -7.69
C ALA A 192 1.80 7.46 -8.28
N LEU A 193 1.12 8.33 -9.04
CA LEU A 193 1.68 9.52 -9.67
C LEU A 193 1.81 10.66 -8.65
N SER A 194 2.66 10.45 -7.65
CA SER A 194 3.14 11.34 -6.58
C SER A 194 2.29 11.48 -5.32
N LEU A 195 0.99 11.16 -5.33
CA LEU A 195 0.16 11.35 -4.13
C LEU A 195 0.58 10.46 -2.94
N HIS A 196 0.96 9.21 -3.20
CA HIS A 196 1.48 8.30 -2.18
C HIS A 196 2.79 8.79 -1.55
N ARG A 197 3.58 9.56 -2.31
CA ARG A 197 4.86 10.15 -1.89
C ARG A 197 4.70 11.55 -1.29
N ASP A 198 3.50 12.13 -1.34
CA ASP A 198 3.20 13.45 -0.79
C ASP A 198 3.03 13.38 0.74
N THR A 199 4.17 13.23 1.39
CA THR A 199 4.31 13.16 2.84
C THR A 199 5.09 14.35 3.37
N PHE A 200 5.24 14.43 4.69
CA PHE A 200 6.08 15.42 5.36
C PHE A 200 7.44 15.62 4.67
N ARG A 201 7.88 16.89 4.57
CA ARG A 201 9.14 17.30 3.94
C ARG A 201 9.41 16.66 2.57
N ASN A 202 8.44 16.72 1.66
CA ASN A 202 8.64 16.30 0.27
C ASN A 202 9.00 14.81 0.11
N GLY A 203 8.41 13.92 0.91
CA GLY A 203 8.61 12.46 0.81
C GLY A 203 9.46 11.81 1.92
N ASP A 204 9.86 12.58 2.93
CA ASP A 204 10.66 12.08 4.07
C ASP A 204 9.81 11.30 5.11
N GLY A 205 8.49 11.43 5.05
CA GLY A 205 7.55 10.72 5.92
C GLY A 205 7.39 9.25 5.52
N ARG A 206 6.93 8.43 6.48
CA ARG A 206 6.62 7.03 6.22
C ARG A 206 5.37 6.93 5.35
N THR A 207 5.46 6.11 4.30
CA THR A 207 4.38 5.94 3.30
C THR A 207 3.52 4.70 3.56
N ALA A 208 4.02 3.74 4.35
CA ALA A 208 3.33 2.50 4.68
C ALA A 208 3.22 2.32 6.21
N ILE A 209 2.06 1.84 6.67
CA ILE A 209 1.80 1.49 8.07
C ILE A 209 1.43 0.01 8.16
N SER A 210 1.74 -0.63 9.30
CA SER A 210 1.29 -1.99 9.61
C SER A 210 -0.19 -2.00 10.01
N PRO A 211 -1.02 -2.93 9.51
CA PRO A 211 -2.44 -3.03 9.88
C PRO A 211 -2.68 -3.11 11.39
N GLN A 212 -1.82 -3.81 12.12
CA GLN A 212 -1.86 -4.00 13.58
C GLN A 212 -1.59 -2.72 14.39
N ASP A 213 -1.05 -1.66 13.76
CA ASP A 213 -0.76 -0.39 14.44
C ASP A 213 -1.90 0.65 14.29
N VAL A 214 -2.99 0.30 13.60
CA VAL A 214 -4.11 1.21 13.30
C VAL A 214 -5.43 0.55 13.66
N SER A 215 -6.30 1.28 14.36
CA SER A 215 -7.69 0.94 14.59
C SER A 215 -8.59 2.02 14.00
N VAL A 216 -9.56 1.62 13.19
CA VAL A 216 -10.52 2.54 12.55
C VAL A 216 -11.88 2.40 13.24
N GLY A 217 -12.49 3.53 13.59
CA GLY A 217 -13.81 3.60 14.21
C GLY A 217 -14.96 3.59 13.20
N GLU A 218 -16.19 3.77 13.68
CA GLU A 218 -17.38 3.83 12.83
C GLU A 218 -17.39 5.03 11.89
N LEU A 219 -18.02 4.85 10.73
CA LEU A 219 -18.35 5.94 9.83
C LEU A 219 -19.53 6.72 10.41
N MET A 220 -19.33 8.00 10.67
CA MET A 220 -20.35 8.88 11.22
C MET A 220 -20.75 9.92 10.18
N PHE A 221 -22.03 10.27 10.12
CA PHE A 221 -22.58 11.25 9.18
C PHE A 221 -23.38 12.33 9.91
N ASP A 222 -23.13 13.59 9.58
CA ASP A 222 -23.92 14.73 10.05
C ASP A 222 -24.38 15.54 8.85
N SER A 223 -25.69 15.61 8.63
CA SER A 223 -26.30 16.35 7.52
C SER A 223 -26.20 17.87 7.66
N ASN A 224 -26.01 18.38 8.88
CA ASN A 224 -26.02 19.81 9.20
C ASN A 224 -24.61 20.39 9.35
N PHE A 225 -23.59 19.56 9.37
CA PHE A 225 -22.21 20.01 9.53
C PHE A 225 -21.66 20.57 8.21
N GLN A 226 -21.07 21.76 8.28
CA GLN A 226 -20.43 22.43 7.14
C GLN A 226 -18.95 22.02 7.08
N ALA A 227 -18.61 21.11 6.17
CA ALA A 227 -17.25 20.62 5.97
C ALA A 227 -16.33 21.64 5.28
N GLU A 228 -16.90 22.58 4.51
CA GLU A 228 -16.20 23.68 3.84
C GLU A 228 -16.80 25.03 4.23
N ASP A 229 -15.97 26.09 4.20
CA ASP A 229 -16.31 27.45 4.64
C ASP A 229 -17.40 28.16 3.83
N ASP A 230 -17.95 27.55 2.76
CA ASP A 230 -19.09 28.14 2.04
C ASP A 230 -19.98 27.07 1.40
N SER A 231 -21.22 26.98 1.90
CA SER A 231 -22.44 26.47 1.24
C SER A 231 -22.80 24.98 1.20
N THR A 232 -21.98 24.04 1.70
CA THR A 232 -22.29 22.61 1.58
C THR A 232 -22.63 21.97 2.92
N SER A 233 -23.86 21.43 3.03
CA SER A 233 -24.39 20.80 4.24
C SER A 233 -24.23 19.28 4.13
N GLY A 234 -23.48 18.68 5.05
CA GLY A 234 -23.24 17.24 5.06
C GLY A 234 -21.76 16.92 5.14
N ALA A 235 -21.38 16.16 6.16
CA ALA A 235 -20.02 15.70 6.34
C ALA A 235 -19.97 14.28 6.90
N TYR A 236 -18.92 13.54 6.53
CA TYR A 236 -18.60 12.25 7.11
C TYR A 236 -17.42 12.40 8.07
N ALA A 237 -17.45 11.73 9.20
CA ALA A 237 -16.36 11.70 10.17
C ALA A 237 -15.93 10.25 10.40
N ILE A 238 -14.63 10.04 10.49
CA ILE A 238 -14.04 8.75 10.85
C ILE A 238 -12.99 9.00 11.92
N ALA A 239 -13.11 8.23 13.00
CA ALA A 239 -12.10 8.19 14.02
C ALA A 239 -11.02 7.15 13.70
N VAL A 240 -9.77 7.51 13.94
CA VAL A 240 -8.61 6.65 13.71
C VAL A 240 -7.72 6.73 14.95
N THR A 241 -7.44 5.56 15.53
CA THR A 241 -6.44 5.42 16.59
C THR A 241 -5.18 4.79 16.01
N VAL A 242 -4.04 5.43 16.23
CA VAL A 242 -2.75 5.03 15.68
C VAL A 242 -1.75 4.80 16.81
N SER A 243 -1.05 3.66 16.79
CA SER A 243 -0.04 3.28 17.78
C SER A 243 1.38 3.67 17.36
N THR A 244 2.34 3.60 18.28
CA THR A 244 3.75 3.97 18.04
C THR A 244 4.42 3.28 16.84
N GLY A 245 4.00 2.06 16.49
CA GLY A 245 4.55 1.32 15.34
C GLY A 245 4.29 2.00 13.98
N ALA A 246 3.29 2.88 13.91
CA ALA A 246 2.94 3.67 12.73
C ALA A 246 3.61 5.06 12.69
N PHE A 247 4.40 5.43 13.70
CA PHE A 247 5.02 6.75 13.77
C PHE A 247 6.14 6.87 12.73
N ASP A 248 6.35 8.09 12.23
CA ASP A 248 7.42 8.39 11.30
C ASP A 248 8.75 8.39 12.05
N ASN A 249 9.61 7.43 11.71
CA ASN A 249 10.92 7.20 12.34
C ASN A 249 10.87 7.03 13.88
N GLY A 250 9.71 6.67 14.43
CA GLY A 250 9.52 6.47 15.87
C GLY A 250 9.42 7.75 16.71
N GLU A 251 9.39 8.93 16.09
CA GLU A 251 9.34 10.20 16.81
C GLU A 251 7.92 10.74 16.93
N GLN A 252 7.23 10.90 15.81
CA GLN A 252 5.88 11.45 15.76
C GLN A 252 5.09 10.83 14.61
N PHE A 253 3.78 10.71 14.78
CA PHE A 253 2.89 10.44 13.66
C PHE A 253 2.67 11.73 12.88
N MET A 254 2.83 11.70 11.56
CA MET A 254 2.41 12.79 10.68
C MET A 254 1.54 12.26 9.55
N LEU A 255 0.45 12.97 9.27
CA LEU A 255 -0.50 12.61 8.23
C LEU A 255 -0.90 13.83 7.41
N SER A 256 -0.75 13.72 6.09
CA SER A 256 -1.27 14.69 5.13
C SER A 256 -2.66 14.30 4.63
N CYS A 257 -3.44 15.26 4.14
CA CYS A 257 -4.76 14.97 3.55
C CYS A 257 -4.67 14.03 2.33
N ALA A 258 -3.56 14.05 1.58
CA ALA A 258 -3.30 13.18 0.43
C ALA A 258 -3.17 11.69 0.79
N GLN A 259 -2.79 11.39 2.03
CA GLN A 259 -2.57 10.02 2.50
C GLN A 259 -3.85 9.34 3.01
N THR A 260 -4.96 10.06 3.01
CA THR A 260 -6.27 9.57 3.44
C THR A 260 -7.33 9.87 2.43
N LYS A 261 -8.18 8.89 2.15
CA LYS A 261 -9.30 9.08 1.24
C LYS A 261 -10.48 8.20 1.59
N LEU A 262 -11.66 8.68 1.26
CA LEU A 262 -12.92 8.00 1.37
C LEU A 262 -13.44 7.67 -0.03
N ALA A 263 -13.94 6.45 -0.25
CA ALA A 263 -14.48 6.07 -1.55
C ALA A 263 -15.76 5.22 -1.44
N ASN A 264 -16.54 5.22 -2.52
CA ASN A 264 -17.71 4.35 -2.66
C ASN A 264 -17.43 3.15 -3.59
N THR A 265 -18.21 2.08 -3.45
CA THR A 265 -18.09 0.83 -4.22
C THR A 265 -18.92 0.87 -5.53
N GLU A 266 -19.01 2.02 -6.19
CA GLU A 266 -19.71 2.12 -7.48
C GLU A 266 -18.81 1.74 -8.67
N ARG A 267 -19.42 1.45 -9.83
CA ARG A 267 -18.70 1.17 -11.09
C ARG A 267 -17.75 2.31 -11.49
N THR A 268 -18.12 3.54 -11.16
CA THR A 268 -17.27 4.74 -11.29
C THR A 268 -17.12 5.35 -9.90
N PRO A 269 -16.14 4.88 -9.12
CA PRO A 269 -16.00 5.30 -7.73
C PRO A 269 -15.67 6.79 -7.66
N LYS A 270 -16.25 7.45 -6.67
CA LYS A 270 -15.92 8.83 -6.29
C LYS A 270 -15.07 8.80 -5.03
N VAL A 271 -14.12 9.71 -4.96
CA VAL A 271 -13.13 9.79 -3.89
C VAL A 271 -13.16 11.17 -3.27
N ALA A 272 -13.23 11.23 -1.93
CA ALA A 272 -13.13 12.47 -1.17
C ALA A 272 -11.89 12.43 -0.26
N TYR A 273 -11.25 13.59 -0.10
CA TYR A 273 -10.12 13.82 0.80
C TYR A 273 -10.62 14.59 2.04
N PRO A 274 -9.97 14.46 3.21
CA PRO A 274 -10.42 15.17 4.40
C PRO A 274 -10.13 16.66 4.29
N THR A 275 -11.06 17.49 4.78
CA THR A 275 -10.90 18.95 4.85
C THR A 275 -10.46 19.41 6.23
N ARG A 276 -10.84 18.68 7.28
CA ARG A 276 -10.51 19.01 8.67
C ARG A 276 -10.10 17.76 9.44
N PHE A 277 -9.34 17.99 10.51
CA PHE A 277 -8.98 16.96 11.47
C PHE A 277 -9.06 17.49 12.89
N ASN A 278 -9.36 16.62 13.84
CA ASN A 278 -9.38 16.95 15.25
C ASN A 278 -8.38 16.05 15.99
N GLN A 279 -7.52 16.68 16.79
CA GLN A 279 -6.45 16.02 17.53
C GLN A 279 -6.34 16.58 18.96
N PRO A 280 -5.84 15.79 19.93
CA PRO A 280 -5.53 16.30 21.26
C PRO A 280 -4.38 17.31 21.20
N SER A 281 -4.56 18.45 21.87
CA SER A 281 -3.53 19.47 22.09
C SER A 281 -2.65 19.08 23.27
N GLY A 282 -1.44 19.66 23.38
CA GLY A 282 -0.52 19.41 24.49
C GLY A 282 -1.09 19.82 25.87
N SER A 283 -2.18 20.58 25.90
CA SER A 283 -2.97 20.90 27.12
C SER A 283 -3.99 19.83 27.52
N GLY A 284 -4.21 18.81 26.67
CA GLY A 284 -5.24 17.79 26.85
C GLY A 284 -6.60 18.14 26.26
N ASP A 285 -6.81 19.39 25.82
CA ASP A 285 -8.02 19.80 25.10
C ASP A 285 -7.96 19.35 23.62
N ARG A 286 -9.11 19.00 23.04
CA ARG A 286 -9.18 18.63 21.61
C ARG A 286 -9.37 19.88 20.76
N GLU A 287 -8.48 20.08 19.78
CA GLU A 287 -8.54 21.20 18.85
C GLU A 287 -8.85 20.67 17.44
N THR A 288 -9.68 21.42 16.70
CA THR A 288 -10.02 21.11 15.31
C THR A 288 -9.23 22.02 14.40
N PHE A 289 -8.51 21.42 13.45
CA PHE A 289 -7.65 22.08 12.48
C PHE A 289 -8.16 21.81 11.06
N SER A 290 -7.85 22.73 10.14
CA SER A 290 -8.12 22.60 8.71
C SER A 290 -6.88 22.13 7.94
N PHE A 291 -7.08 21.31 6.91
CA PHE A 291 -6.06 21.03 5.91
C PHE A 291 -6.05 22.12 4.83
N ASP A 292 -5.94 23.40 5.20
CA ASP A 292 -6.03 24.53 4.26
C ASP A 292 -4.70 24.88 3.55
N ASP A 293 -3.58 24.31 4.00
CA ASP A 293 -2.26 24.51 3.43
C ASP A 293 -1.43 23.22 3.38
N ILE A 294 -0.42 23.19 2.51
CA ILE A 294 0.55 22.08 2.34
C ILE A 294 1.33 21.84 3.64
N GLY A 295 1.51 22.88 4.44
CA GLY A 295 2.18 22.85 5.74
C GLY A 295 1.38 22.21 6.87
N ASN A 296 0.08 21.97 6.68
CA ASN A 296 -0.77 21.42 7.73
C ASN A 296 -0.74 19.90 7.69
N TYR A 297 -0.32 19.31 8.81
CA TYR A 297 -0.27 17.87 9.03
C TYR A 297 -1.00 17.57 10.32
N ALA A 298 -1.76 16.48 10.35
CA ALA A 298 -2.23 15.93 11.62
C ALA A 298 -1.06 15.24 12.30
N THR A 299 -0.77 15.60 13.55
CA THR A 299 0.41 15.12 14.26
C THR A 299 0.12 14.61 15.66
N SER A 300 1.01 13.76 16.16
CA SER A 300 0.99 13.30 17.54
C SER A 300 1.61 14.31 18.50
N VAL A 301 1.08 14.44 19.72
CA VAL A 301 1.79 15.15 20.79
C VAL A 301 3.10 14.39 21.12
N PRO A 302 4.25 15.06 21.25
CA PRO A 302 5.51 14.39 21.59
C PRO A 302 5.40 13.57 22.88
N GLY A 303 5.74 12.28 22.81
CA GLY A 303 5.76 11.38 23.97
C GLY A 303 4.49 10.54 24.19
N GLU A 304 3.43 10.72 23.39
CA GLU A 304 2.26 9.84 23.43
C GLU A 304 2.52 8.49 22.73
N GLN A 305 1.97 7.41 23.31
CA GLN A 305 2.10 6.06 22.75
C GLN A 305 0.98 5.69 21.77
N SER A 306 -0.09 6.48 21.75
CA SER A 306 -1.24 6.30 20.89
C SER A 306 -1.87 7.64 20.58
N VAL A 307 -2.25 7.86 19.33
CA VAL A 307 -2.81 9.12 18.86
C VAL A 307 -4.20 8.85 18.34
N LYS A 308 -5.17 9.64 18.80
CA LYS A 308 -6.55 9.57 18.33
C LYS A 308 -6.84 10.78 17.47
N LEU A 309 -7.19 10.52 16.21
CA LEU A 309 -7.50 11.55 15.22
C LEU A 309 -8.93 11.33 14.72
N ILE A 310 -9.70 12.41 14.62
CA ILE A 310 -10.98 12.38 13.91
C ILE A 310 -10.78 13.13 12.60
N LEU A 311 -11.04 12.46 11.48
CA LEU A 311 -10.93 13.03 10.13
C LEU A 311 -12.32 13.34 9.60
N VAL A 312 -12.48 14.54 9.04
CA VAL A 312 -13.75 15.02 8.50
C VAL A 312 -13.66 15.16 6.98
N PHE A 313 -14.63 14.55 6.29
CA PHE A 313 -14.74 14.47 4.84
C PHE A 313 -16.00 15.20 4.35
N PRO A 314 -15.94 15.92 3.22
CA PRO A 314 -17.12 16.56 2.64
C PRO A 314 -18.06 15.51 2.01
N ALA A 315 -19.36 15.60 2.29
CA ALA A 315 -20.35 14.68 1.72
C ALA A 315 -20.78 15.04 0.28
N THR A 316 -20.46 16.24 -0.19
CA THR A 316 -20.81 16.78 -1.52
C THR A 316 -20.40 15.87 -2.66
N VAL A 317 -19.25 15.23 -2.52
CA VAL A 317 -18.67 14.32 -3.52
C VAL A 317 -19.54 13.06 -3.71
N PHE A 318 -20.37 12.73 -2.72
CA PHE A 318 -21.25 11.57 -2.70
C PHE A 318 -22.74 11.92 -2.86
N GLU A 319 -23.09 13.19 -3.12
CA GLU A 319 -24.48 13.58 -3.36
C GLU A 319 -25.08 12.86 -4.57
N GLY A 320 -26.25 12.25 -4.38
CA GLY A 320 -26.93 11.46 -5.43
C GLY A 320 -26.27 10.12 -5.76
N LYS A 321 -25.34 9.65 -4.91
CA LYS A 321 -24.56 8.43 -5.07
C LYS A 321 -24.69 7.52 -3.85
N SER A 322 -24.22 6.29 -3.99
CA SER A 322 -24.15 5.33 -2.89
C SER A 322 -23.22 5.87 -1.79
N PRO A 323 -23.55 5.65 -0.51
CA PRO A 323 -22.73 6.12 0.60
C PRO A 323 -21.32 5.52 0.52
N PRO A 324 -20.34 6.19 1.12
CA PRO A 324 -18.97 5.69 1.17
C PRO A 324 -18.89 4.40 2.00
N SER A 325 -18.05 3.49 1.53
CA SER A 325 -17.90 2.12 2.05
C SER A 325 -16.44 1.70 2.20
N LEU A 326 -15.51 2.46 1.65
CA LEU A 326 -14.08 2.21 1.72
C LEU A 326 -13.36 3.42 2.29
N PHE A 327 -12.46 3.16 3.23
CA PHE A 327 -11.55 4.14 3.81
C PHE A 327 -10.11 3.73 3.55
N PHE A 328 -9.27 4.70 3.21
CA PHE A 328 -7.86 4.47 2.96
C PHE A 328 -7.02 5.34 3.89
N LEU A 329 -5.97 4.75 4.46
CA LEU A 329 -4.99 5.44 5.32
C LEU A 329 -3.59 4.91 5.02
N LYS A 330 -2.66 5.78 4.56
CA LYS A 330 -1.27 5.44 4.22
C LYS A 330 -1.12 4.09 3.48
N GLY A 331 -1.93 3.89 2.44
CA GLY A 331 -1.92 2.69 1.60
C GLY A 331 -2.72 1.49 2.12
N LEU A 332 -3.18 1.51 3.38
CA LEU A 332 -4.10 0.50 3.93
C LEU A 332 -5.53 0.81 3.51
N ARG A 333 -6.34 -0.24 3.30
CA ARG A 333 -7.75 -0.16 2.95
C ARG A 333 -8.60 -0.81 4.04
N TYR A 334 -9.66 -0.12 4.44
CA TYR A 334 -10.63 -0.54 5.43
C TYR A 334 -12.03 -0.52 4.83
N THR A 335 -12.80 -1.58 5.08
CA THR A 335 -14.23 -1.66 4.75
C THR A 335 -15.03 -1.05 5.88
N LEU A 336 -15.86 -0.06 5.58
CA LEU A 336 -16.65 0.64 6.57
C LEU A 336 -18.07 0.05 6.66
N PRO A 337 -18.64 -0.04 7.87
CA PRO A 337 -20.07 -0.30 8.03
C PRO A 337 -20.90 0.89 7.54
N ALA A 338 -22.22 0.71 7.46
CA ALA A 338 -23.14 1.79 7.09
C ALA A 338 -23.01 2.97 8.06
N ALA A 339 -23.14 4.19 7.54
CA ALA A 339 -22.94 5.41 8.33
C ALA A 339 -23.99 5.55 9.45
N THR A 340 -23.51 5.86 10.65
CA THR A 340 -24.36 6.20 11.80
C THR A 340 -24.61 7.71 11.81
N GLU A 341 -25.87 8.15 11.91
CA GLU A 341 -26.19 9.58 12.06
C GLU A 341 -25.83 10.04 13.47
N THR A 342 -24.85 10.95 13.57
CA THR A 342 -24.35 11.47 14.84
C THR A 342 -24.10 12.97 14.71
N SER A 343 -24.42 13.75 15.75
CA SER A 343 -24.09 15.18 15.76
C SER A 343 -22.59 15.40 15.97
N PHE A 344 -21.94 16.08 15.03
CA PHE A 344 -20.48 16.31 15.11
C PHE A 344 -20.10 17.30 16.21
N ALA A 345 -21.03 18.14 16.67
CA ALA A 345 -20.80 19.06 17.78
C ALA A 345 -20.48 18.32 19.10
N GLU A 346 -21.13 17.17 19.35
CA GLU A 346 -20.88 16.33 20.52
C GLU A 346 -19.63 15.46 20.32
N LEU A 347 -19.39 14.97 19.11
CA LEU A 347 -18.22 14.15 18.80
C LEU A 347 -16.90 14.92 18.95
N LEU A 348 -16.83 16.13 18.37
CA LEU A 348 -15.64 16.96 18.38
C LEU A 348 -15.33 17.54 19.76
N SER A 349 -16.31 17.53 20.69
CA SER A 349 -16.17 18.04 22.06
C SER A 349 -15.96 16.93 23.11
N ASN A 350 -16.64 15.78 23.01
CA ASN A 350 -16.62 14.74 24.06
C ASN A 350 -15.69 13.55 23.75
N GLY A 351 -15.38 13.27 22.48
CA GLY A 351 -14.41 12.22 22.10
C GLY A 351 -14.74 10.78 22.54
N GLU A 352 -15.99 10.48 22.91
CA GLU A 352 -16.44 9.10 23.15
C GLU A 352 -16.69 8.38 21.82
N GLU A 353 -16.09 7.20 21.65
CA GLU A 353 -16.15 6.41 20.43
C GLU A 353 -16.35 4.93 20.74
N THR A 354 -17.15 4.28 19.90
CA THR A 354 -17.24 2.82 19.80
C THR A 354 -16.21 2.34 18.78
N ILE A 355 -15.22 1.57 19.23
CA ILE A 355 -14.29 0.88 18.32
C ILE A 355 -15.01 -0.34 17.77
N VAL A 356 -15.16 -0.44 16.44
CA VAL A 356 -15.64 -1.65 15.80
C VAL A 356 -14.44 -2.58 15.60
N GLU A 357 -14.51 -3.78 16.19
CA GLU A 357 -13.60 -4.86 15.80
C GLU A 357 -13.80 -5.13 14.31
N GLN A 358 -12.74 -4.90 13.53
CA GLN A 358 -12.72 -5.25 12.13
C GLN A 358 -12.89 -6.78 12.02
N ASP A 359 -13.93 -7.23 11.31
CA ASP A 359 -14.18 -8.65 11.10
C ASP A 359 -13.14 -9.23 10.13
N ASP A 360 -12.00 -9.68 10.68
CA ASP A 360 -10.93 -10.34 9.94
C ASP A 360 -11.30 -11.78 9.49
N THR A 361 -12.53 -12.24 9.74
CA THR A 361 -12.97 -13.62 9.48
C THR A 361 -13.89 -13.78 8.28
N GLY A 362 -14.36 -12.66 7.69
CA GLY A 362 -15.26 -12.66 6.55
C GLY A 362 -14.56 -12.46 5.20
N PRO A 363 -15.00 -13.08 4.09
CA PRO A 363 -14.50 -12.80 2.74
C PRO A 363 -14.79 -11.37 2.24
N GLU A 364 -15.64 -10.62 2.96
CA GLU A 364 -15.97 -9.21 2.72
C GLU A 364 -15.39 -8.27 3.81
N GLY A 365 -14.68 -8.80 4.82
CA GLY A 365 -13.96 -8.04 5.83
C GLY A 365 -12.58 -7.63 5.31
N GLY A 366 -12.18 -6.38 5.58
CA GLY A 366 -10.88 -5.88 5.19
C GLY A 366 -9.75 -6.80 5.66
N PHE A 367 -8.94 -7.23 4.69
CA PHE A 367 -7.93 -8.30 4.73
C PHE A 367 -8.49 -9.69 4.40
N LEU A 368 -7.89 -10.28 3.38
CA LEU A 368 -8.20 -11.62 2.93
C LEU A 368 -8.18 -12.61 4.10
N PRO A 369 -8.98 -13.69 4.04
CA PRO A 369 -8.87 -14.78 5.00
C PRO A 369 -7.41 -15.23 5.09
N ASP A 370 -6.87 -15.21 6.31
CA ASP A 370 -5.53 -15.61 6.68
C ASP A 370 -5.06 -16.85 5.89
N VAL A 371 -4.29 -16.63 4.83
CA VAL A 371 -3.71 -17.70 3.99
C VAL A 371 -2.51 -18.38 4.67
N SER A 372 -2.14 -17.98 5.90
CA SER A 372 -1.20 -18.76 6.72
C SER A 372 -1.72 -20.18 7.02
N ILE A 373 -3.04 -20.40 6.91
CA ILE A 373 -3.66 -21.73 6.93
C ILE A 373 -3.24 -22.56 5.70
N PHE A 374 -3.03 -21.94 4.54
CA PHE A 374 -2.64 -22.63 3.30
C PHE A 374 -1.13 -22.83 3.17
N LEU A 375 -0.32 -21.95 3.78
CA LEU A 375 1.13 -22.06 3.81
C LEU A 375 1.64 -21.89 5.24
N SER A 376 1.56 -22.97 6.03
CA SER A 376 2.25 -23.00 7.32
C SER A 376 3.77 -22.99 7.06
N VAL A 377 4.38 -21.80 7.01
CA VAL A 377 5.82 -21.66 7.08
C VAL A 377 6.22 -22.12 8.48
N ARG A 378 6.54 -23.42 8.61
CA ARG A 378 7.11 -23.99 9.83
C ARG A 378 8.48 -23.38 10.06
N ASN A 379 8.53 -22.19 10.64
CA ASN A 379 9.74 -21.63 11.25
C ASN A 379 10.13 -22.53 12.43
N SER A 380 10.82 -23.63 12.12
CA SER A 380 11.29 -24.64 13.07
C SER A 380 12.73 -24.38 13.51
N ILE A 381 13.17 -23.12 13.52
CA ILE A 381 14.41 -22.74 14.19
C ILE A 381 14.14 -22.72 15.70
N ARG A 382 14.10 -23.92 16.29
CA ARG A 382 14.01 -24.10 17.74
C ARG A 382 15.37 -23.74 18.36
N PRO A 383 15.40 -22.89 19.39
CA PRO A 383 16.64 -22.61 20.12
C PRO A 383 17.19 -23.91 20.74
N VAL A 384 18.51 -24.05 20.73
CA VAL A 384 19.19 -25.18 21.38
C VAL A 384 19.18 -24.95 22.89
N GLU A 385 18.51 -25.81 23.65
CA GLU A 385 18.53 -25.76 25.11
C GLU A 385 19.63 -26.68 25.66
N ILE A 386 20.55 -26.12 26.44
CA ILE A 386 21.69 -26.84 27.02
C ILE A 386 21.44 -27.07 28.51
N ASN A 387 21.54 -28.32 28.95
CA ASN A 387 21.51 -28.71 30.37
C ASN A 387 22.93 -28.61 30.96
N VAL A 388 23.07 -28.00 32.14
CA VAL A 388 24.35 -27.89 32.87
C VAL A 388 25.00 -29.27 33.12
N ASN A 389 24.20 -30.34 33.33
CA ASN A 389 24.73 -31.69 33.53
C ASN A 389 25.24 -32.35 32.24
N LEU A 390 24.87 -31.83 31.07
CA LEU A 390 25.32 -32.29 29.75
C LEU A 390 26.39 -31.36 29.16
N ALA A 391 26.81 -30.34 29.90
CA ALA A 391 27.82 -29.38 29.48
C ALA A 391 29.26 -29.94 29.55
N ASP A 392 29.44 -31.27 29.47
CA ASP A 392 30.64 -32.06 29.80
C ASP A 392 32.01 -31.43 29.41
N THR A 393 32.09 -30.76 28.26
CA THR A 393 33.31 -30.11 27.75
C THR A 393 33.31 -28.58 27.80
N MET A 394 32.26 -27.95 28.34
CA MET A 394 32.11 -26.52 28.53
C MET A 394 32.13 -26.14 30.01
N LYS A 395 32.88 -25.09 30.34
CA LYS A 395 32.91 -24.47 31.66
C LYS A 395 31.62 -23.70 31.87
N VAL A 396 30.91 -24.03 32.95
CA VAL A 396 29.71 -23.32 33.39
C VAL A 396 30.08 -22.47 34.61
N ALA A 397 29.92 -21.16 34.50
CA ALA A 397 29.98 -20.24 35.63
C ALA A 397 28.56 -20.07 36.21
N THR A 398 28.42 -20.29 37.52
CA THR A 398 27.15 -20.11 38.23
C THR A 398 27.23 -18.81 39.03
N ASN A 399 26.40 -17.83 38.66
CA ASN A 399 26.26 -16.56 39.39
C ASN A 399 24.82 -16.42 39.90
N ASP A 400 24.56 -15.44 40.77
CA ASP A 400 23.22 -15.15 41.29
C ASP A 400 22.18 -14.84 40.19
N ALA A 401 22.63 -14.50 38.98
CA ALA A 401 21.81 -14.25 37.79
C ALA A 401 21.54 -15.50 36.92
N GLY A 402 22.07 -16.67 37.25
CA GLY A 402 21.86 -17.93 36.53
C GLY A 402 23.14 -18.65 36.09
N ASN A 403 22.97 -19.71 35.29
CA ASN A 403 24.07 -20.52 34.76
C ASN A 403 24.52 -19.99 33.39
N PHE A 404 25.81 -19.68 33.24
CA PHE A 404 26.38 -19.15 32.00
C PHE A 404 27.54 -19.99 31.50
N LEU A 405 27.73 -20.12 30.19
CA LEU A 405 28.89 -20.78 29.60
C LEU A 405 30.06 -19.79 29.53
N SER A 406 31.18 -20.11 30.19
CA SER A 406 32.36 -19.24 30.30
C SER A 406 33.56 -19.71 29.46
N GLY A 407 33.46 -20.87 28.81
CA GLY A 407 34.46 -21.34 27.83
C GLY A 407 34.37 -22.83 27.55
N GLY A 408 35.10 -23.32 26.54
CA GLY A 408 35.14 -24.73 26.15
C GLY A 408 34.56 -25.00 24.76
N LYS A 409 34.67 -26.25 24.29
CA LYS A 409 34.22 -26.65 22.95
C LYS A 409 33.50 -27.99 23.03
N GLY A 410 32.24 -28.02 22.62
CA GLY A 410 31.41 -29.23 22.61
C GLY A 410 30.48 -29.26 21.39
N VAL A 411 30.10 -30.46 20.96
CA VAL A 411 29.16 -30.68 19.85
C VAL A 411 27.85 -31.19 20.44
N TYR A 412 26.76 -30.46 20.20
CA TYR A 412 25.43 -30.79 20.74
C TYR A 412 24.49 -31.16 19.60
N LYS A 413 23.68 -32.21 19.81
CA LYS A 413 22.64 -32.60 18.85
C LYS A 413 21.51 -31.57 18.89
N LYS A 414 21.16 -31.00 17.73
CA LYS A 414 20.06 -30.05 17.59
C LYS A 414 18.73 -30.78 17.86
N GLY A 415 17.97 -30.31 18.86
CA GLY A 415 16.51 -30.51 18.90
C GLY A 415 15.94 -31.74 19.60
N SER A 416 16.56 -32.30 20.63
CA SER A 416 15.87 -33.25 21.52
C SER A 416 14.98 -32.52 22.54
N GLN A 417 13.70 -32.88 22.67
CA GLN A 417 12.85 -32.48 23.80
C GLN A 417 13.44 -33.05 25.08
N ILE A 418 14.27 -32.26 25.75
CA ILE A 418 14.72 -32.57 27.10
C ILE A 418 14.02 -31.56 28.00
N GLN A 419 13.12 -32.01 28.86
CA GLN A 419 12.60 -31.15 29.90
C GLN A 419 13.72 -30.90 30.92
N ILE A 420 14.34 -29.73 30.81
CA ILE A 420 15.41 -29.29 31.72
C ILE A 420 14.76 -28.43 32.80
N SER A 421 15.00 -28.75 34.07
CA SER A 421 14.58 -27.90 35.19
C SER A 421 15.17 -26.48 35.02
N ARG A 422 14.42 -25.43 35.38
CA ARG A 422 14.89 -24.03 35.29
C ARG A 422 16.22 -23.82 36.00
N SER A 423 16.48 -24.54 37.08
CA SER A 423 17.75 -24.48 37.84
C SER A 423 18.95 -25.08 37.10
N GLN A 424 18.72 -25.93 36.10
CA GLN A 424 19.75 -26.63 35.32
C GLN A 424 19.85 -26.14 33.88
N ARG A 425 19.10 -25.09 33.52
CA ARG A 425 19.15 -24.47 32.20
C ARG A 425 20.31 -23.48 32.14
N VAL A 426 21.07 -23.52 31.05
CA VAL A 426 22.03 -22.47 30.72
C VAL A 426 21.28 -21.28 30.15
N SER A 427 21.46 -20.11 30.77
CA SER A 427 20.74 -18.87 30.44
C SER A 427 21.49 -18.00 29.43
N GLY A 428 22.78 -18.27 29.15
CA GLY A 428 23.56 -17.53 28.14
C GLY A 428 25.05 -17.84 28.17
N PHE A 429 25.84 -16.99 27.51
CA PHE A 429 27.30 -17.02 27.52
C PHE A 429 27.82 -15.89 28.42
N SER A 430 28.77 -16.17 29.30
CA SER A 430 29.50 -15.14 30.03
C SER A 430 30.85 -14.93 29.34
N HIS A 431 31.15 -13.71 28.91
CA HIS A 431 32.51 -13.35 28.55
C HIS A 431 33.40 -13.34 29.81
N PRO A 432 34.66 -13.82 29.74
CA PRO A 432 35.63 -13.67 30.82
C PRO A 432 35.95 -12.20 31.10
#